data_AF-A0A3C0UG57-F1
#
_entry.id   AF-A0A3C0UG57-F1
#
_cell.length_a   1.000
_cell.length_b   1.000
_cell.length_c   1.000
_cell.angle_alpha   90.00
_cell.angle_beta   90.00
_cell.angle_gamma   90.00
#
_symmetry.space_group_name_H-M   'P 1'
#
loop_
_entity.id
_entity.type
_entity.pdbx_description
1 polymer ?
#
loop_
_entity_poly.entity_id
_entity_poly.type
_entity_poly.pdbx_seq_one_letter_code
_entity_poly.pdbx_strand_id
1 'polypeptide(L)'
;IEAKPFAIGVRIEHPQELINRAQYGVLAGHPKLGAADYALVYHDKESSRTAYSFCMCPGGLVVAGASEEGGVVTNGMSLHARASGIANSALVVNVNPADCGDHPLSGIEFQRRYEALAFEAGGRNYFAPVQSVGDFLSGKSGSMEFATEPTYGPGVAAVDLRQCLPDFVTDTLTKALPEFGRIIRGFDHPGARMTGVETRTSAPVRIVRSDNFESITTQGFYPIGEGAGYAGGIMSAALDGVNGAMALMNEYKPG
;
A
#
# COMPACT_ATOMS: atom_id res chain seq x y z
N ILE A 1 19.16 11.17 11.36
CA ILE A 1 17.96 10.64 10.67
C ILE A 1 17.71 11.47 9.43
N GLU A 2 17.16 10.87 8.38
CA GLU A 2 16.90 11.53 7.10
C GLU A 2 15.48 11.21 6.63
N ALA A 3 14.87 12.13 5.88
CA ALA A 3 13.60 11.87 5.21
C ALA A 3 13.80 10.87 4.07
N LYS A 4 12.89 9.91 3.92
CA LYS A 4 12.95 8.86 2.92
C LYS A 4 11.66 8.85 2.07
N PRO A 5 11.76 8.75 0.73
CA PRO A 5 10.59 8.53 -0.11
C PRO A 5 9.82 7.26 0.28
N PHE A 6 8.51 7.30 0.10
CA PHE A 6 7.57 6.20 0.30
C PHE A 6 6.46 6.30 -0.75
N ALA A 7 5.37 5.54 -0.60
CA ALA A 7 4.22 5.63 -1.48
C ALA A 7 2.92 5.48 -0.70
N ILE A 8 1.87 6.15 -1.15
CA ILE A 8 0.53 6.04 -0.57
C ILE A 8 -0.53 5.85 -1.64
N GLY A 9 -1.71 5.37 -1.25
CA GLY A 9 -2.85 5.27 -2.14
C GLY A 9 -4.00 4.52 -1.50
N VAL A 10 -4.53 3.53 -2.21
CA VAL A 10 -5.71 2.76 -1.79
C VAL A 10 -5.54 1.29 -2.07
N ARG A 11 -6.35 0.46 -1.43
CA ARG A 11 -6.55 -0.94 -1.82
C ARG A 11 -7.60 -1.02 -2.91
N ILE A 12 -7.33 -1.75 -3.98
CA ILE A 12 -8.32 -2.07 -5.01
C ILE A 12 -8.75 -3.53 -4.89
N GLU A 13 -10.04 -3.82 -5.08
CA GLU A 13 -10.62 -5.15 -4.97
C GLU A 13 -11.40 -5.54 -6.23
N HIS A 14 -11.16 -6.78 -6.70
CA HIS A 14 -11.84 -7.40 -7.82
C HIS A 14 -12.24 -8.84 -7.47
N PRO A 15 -13.23 -9.44 -8.16
CA PRO A 15 -13.41 -10.88 -8.11
C PRO A 15 -12.09 -11.58 -8.52
N GLN A 16 -11.59 -12.51 -7.71
CA GLN A 16 -10.38 -13.26 -8.00
C GLN A 16 -10.48 -13.99 -9.35
N GLU A 17 -11.68 -14.41 -9.72
CA GLU A 17 -11.94 -15.09 -11.00
C GLU A 17 -11.67 -14.19 -12.22
N LEU A 18 -11.89 -12.88 -12.10
CA LEU A 18 -11.54 -11.91 -13.15
C LEU A 18 -10.03 -11.93 -13.39
N ILE A 19 -9.25 -11.86 -12.32
CA ILE A 19 -7.78 -11.89 -12.38
C ILE A 19 -7.29 -13.25 -12.89
N ASN A 20 -7.86 -14.36 -12.39
CA ASN A 20 -7.51 -15.70 -12.84
C ASN A 20 -7.69 -15.85 -14.36
N ARG A 21 -8.81 -15.37 -14.91
CA ARG A 21 -9.06 -15.43 -16.35
C ARG A 21 -8.13 -14.53 -17.14
N ALA A 22 -7.85 -13.33 -16.64
CA ALA A 22 -6.93 -12.42 -17.31
C ALA A 22 -5.49 -12.97 -17.37
N GLN A 23 -5.03 -13.65 -16.32
CA GLN A 23 -3.67 -14.19 -16.22
C GLN A 23 -3.52 -15.57 -16.85
N TYR A 24 -4.47 -16.47 -16.60
CA TYR A 24 -4.35 -17.89 -16.96
C TYR A 24 -5.27 -18.33 -18.11
N GLY A 25 -6.19 -17.46 -18.56
CA GLY A 25 -7.13 -17.77 -19.64
C GLY A 25 -7.96 -19.03 -19.34
N VAL A 26 -7.88 -20.02 -20.23
CA VAL A 26 -8.61 -21.30 -20.10
C VAL A 26 -8.14 -22.16 -18.92
N LEU A 27 -6.98 -21.87 -18.33
CA LEU A 27 -6.44 -22.59 -17.18
C LEU A 27 -6.87 -21.95 -15.83
N ALA A 28 -7.73 -20.92 -15.85
CA ALA A 28 -8.32 -20.36 -14.64
C ALA A 28 -9.00 -21.46 -13.80
N GLY A 29 -8.68 -21.52 -12.50
CA GLY A 29 -9.18 -22.55 -11.59
C GLY A 29 -8.37 -23.86 -11.57
N HIS A 30 -7.28 -23.98 -12.34
CA HIS A 30 -6.42 -25.15 -12.29
C HIS A 30 -5.75 -25.31 -10.90
N PRO A 31 -5.87 -26.47 -10.22
CA PRO A 31 -5.49 -26.62 -8.81
C PRO A 31 -3.99 -26.45 -8.55
N LYS A 32 -3.13 -26.66 -9.55
CA LYS A 32 -1.68 -26.43 -9.44
C LYS A 32 -1.27 -24.97 -9.64
N LEU A 33 -2.10 -24.16 -10.29
CA LEU A 33 -1.81 -22.74 -10.51
C LEU A 33 -2.31 -21.89 -9.33
N GLY A 34 -3.44 -22.29 -8.74
CA GLY A 34 -4.03 -21.57 -7.61
C GLY A 34 -4.62 -20.21 -8.02
N ALA A 35 -4.72 -19.30 -7.05
CA ALA A 35 -5.21 -17.95 -7.26
C ALA A 35 -4.12 -17.08 -7.91
N ALA A 36 -4.45 -16.47 -9.05
CA ALA A 36 -3.54 -15.67 -9.85
C ALA A 36 -3.11 -14.37 -9.16
N ASP A 37 -1.88 -13.96 -9.46
CA ASP A 37 -1.25 -12.72 -9.04
C ASP A 37 -1.11 -11.72 -10.19
N TYR A 38 -0.69 -10.49 -9.87
CA TYR A 38 -0.30 -9.48 -10.85
C TYR A 38 0.68 -8.47 -10.27
N ALA A 39 1.40 -7.81 -11.18
CA ALA A 39 2.19 -6.61 -10.91
C ALA A 39 1.95 -5.60 -12.03
N LEU A 40 1.59 -4.37 -11.67
CA LEU A 40 1.23 -3.29 -12.58
C LEU A 40 2.05 -2.04 -12.25
N VAL A 41 2.50 -1.34 -13.27
CA VAL A 41 3.24 -0.07 -13.16
C VAL A 41 2.78 0.87 -14.26
N TYR A 42 2.52 2.12 -13.90
CA TYR A 42 2.19 3.21 -14.79
C TYR A 42 3.08 4.41 -14.46
N HIS A 43 3.75 4.95 -15.48
CA HIS A 43 4.59 6.14 -15.35
C HIS A 43 3.88 7.34 -15.98
N ASP A 44 3.50 8.31 -15.17
CA ASP A 44 3.00 9.60 -15.64
C ASP A 44 4.19 10.47 -16.04
N LYS A 45 4.36 10.65 -17.34
CA LYS A 45 5.45 11.44 -17.91
C LYS A 45 5.32 12.93 -17.62
N GLU A 46 4.10 13.42 -17.39
CA GLU A 46 3.85 14.85 -17.17
C GLU A 46 4.18 15.25 -15.73
N SER A 47 3.72 14.46 -14.76
CA SER A 47 3.94 14.74 -13.33
C SER A 47 5.20 14.09 -12.76
N SER A 48 5.89 13.25 -13.55
CA SER A 48 7.00 12.40 -13.09
C SER A 48 6.63 11.52 -11.89
N ARG A 49 5.34 11.17 -11.77
CA ARG A 49 4.82 10.24 -10.78
C ARG A 49 4.69 8.84 -11.36
N THR A 50 4.77 7.84 -10.51
CA THR A 50 4.58 6.44 -10.86
C THR A 50 3.50 5.86 -9.97
N ALA A 51 2.42 5.35 -10.58
CA ALA A 51 1.44 4.50 -9.90
C ALA A 51 1.83 3.04 -10.09
N TYR A 52 1.72 2.22 -9.05
CA TYR A 52 2.02 0.80 -9.15
C TYR A 52 1.22 -0.03 -8.16
N SER A 53 1.05 -1.32 -8.48
CA SER A 53 0.46 -2.28 -7.54
C SER A 53 1.51 -2.74 -6.53
N PHE A 54 1.15 -2.78 -5.26
CA PHE A 54 2.00 -3.23 -4.16
C PHE A 54 1.23 -4.21 -3.27
N CYS A 55 1.95 -5.16 -2.66
CA CYS A 55 1.40 -6.14 -1.72
C CYS A 55 0.10 -6.78 -2.27
N MET A 56 0.16 -7.28 -3.50
CA MET A 56 -0.99 -7.95 -4.11
C MET A 56 -1.25 -9.27 -3.36
N CYS A 57 -2.51 -9.50 -3.00
CA CYS A 57 -3.00 -10.58 -2.15
C CYS A 57 -4.07 -11.39 -2.92
N PRO A 58 -3.69 -12.49 -3.58
CA PRO A 58 -4.66 -13.36 -4.26
C PRO A 58 -5.57 -14.03 -3.25
N GLY A 59 -6.87 -14.06 -3.54
CA GLY A 59 -7.90 -14.66 -2.68
C GLY A 59 -7.79 -14.19 -1.24
N GLY A 60 -7.51 -12.90 -1.06
CA GLY A 60 -7.22 -12.23 0.19
C GLY A 60 -8.34 -11.31 0.65
N LEU A 61 -8.00 -10.48 1.63
CA LEU A 61 -8.87 -9.50 2.27
C LEU A 61 -8.09 -8.20 2.43
N VAL A 62 -8.79 -7.08 2.35
CA VAL A 62 -8.31 -5.78 2.81
C VAL A 62 -8.50 -5.72 4.33
N VAL A 63 -7.53 -5.18 5.06
CA VAL A 63 -7.52 -5.20 6.53
C VAL A 63 -7.22 -3.82 7.12
N ALA A 64 -7.69 -3.60 8.35
CA ALA A 64 -7.30 -2.45 9.16
C ALA A 64 -5.85 -2.60 9.62
N GLY A 65 -5.02 -1.63 9.24
CA GLY A 65 -3.61 -1.52 9.63
C GLY A 65 -3.32 -0.36 10.60
N ALA A 66 -4.35 0.31 11.11
CA ALA A 66 -4.19 1.47 11.98
C ALA A 66 -3.57 1.05 13.32
N SER A 67 -2.60 1.83 13.80
CA SER A 67 -1.95 1.63 15.10
C SER A 67 -1.96 2.88 15.98
N GLU A 68 -2.66 3.93 15.56
CA GLU A 68 -2.84 5.19 16.29
C GLU A 68 -4.34 5.50 16.36
N GLU A 69 -4.77 6.12 17.47
CA GLU A 69 -6.15 6.57 17.62
C GLU A 69 -6.47 7.68 16.62
N GLY A 70 -7.70 7.68 16.10
CA GLY A 70 -8.15 8.73 15.18
C GLY A 70 -7.55 8.66 13.78
N GLY A 71 -6.95 7.53 13.40
CA GLY A 71 -6.46 7.25 12.05
C GLY A 71 -7.09 6.01 11.43
N VAL A 72 -7.26 6.01 10.11
CA VAL A 72 -7.59 4.84 9.30
C VAL A 72 -6.43 4.51 8.39
N VAL A 73 -6.04 3.24 8.38
CA VAL A 73 -4.98 2.70 7.51
C VAL A 73 -5.47 1.37 6.95
N THR A 74 -5.29 1.16 5.65
CA THR A 74 -5.52 -0.14 5.02
C THR A 74 -4.22 -0.91 4.86
N ASN A 75 -4.35 -2.23 4.79
CA ASN A 75 -3.36 -3.16 4.25
C ASN A 75 -4.08 -4.34 3.59
N GLY A 76 -3.35 -5.38 3.18
CA GLY A 76 -3.90 -6.59 2.60
C GLY A 76 -3.30 -7.83 3.23
N MET A 77 -4.08 -8.89 3.26
CA MET A 77 -3.63 -10.21 3.68
C MET A 77 -4.26 -11.29 2.82
N SER A 78 -3.62 -12.44 2.74
CA SER A 78 -4.24 -13.68 2.29
C SER A 78 -4.01 -14.78 3.31
N LEU A 79 -5.02 -15.61 3.53
CA LEU A 79 -4.81 -16.91 4.17
C LEU A 79 -4.04 -17.82 3.22
N HIS A 80 -3.39 -18.87 3.77
CA HIS A 80 -2.65 -19.85 2.96
C HIS A 80 -3.47 -20.41 1.79
N ALA A 81 -4.75 -20.69 2.03
CA ALA A 81 -5.66 -21.25 1.02
C ALA A 81 -6.01 -20.27 -0.12
N ARG A 82 -5.82 -18.95 0.06
CA ARG A 82 -6.14 -17.90 -0.93
C ARG A 82 -7.54 -18.09 -1.54
N ALA A 83 -8.53 -18.31 -0.68
CA ALA A 83 -9.85 -18.80 -1.08
C ALA A 83 -10.99 -17.81 -0.78
N SER A 84 -10.70 -16.52 -0.49
CA SER A 84 -11.77 -15.53 -0.24
C SER A 84 -12.63 -15.24 -1.48
N GLY A 85 -12.12 -15.57 -2.67
CA GLY A 85 -12.74 -15.18 -3.95
C GLY A 85 -12.46 -13.73 -4.35
N ILE A 86 -11.66 -12.99 -3.59
CA ILE A 86 -11.32 -11.58 -3.81
C ILE A 86 -9.83 -11.42 -4.06
N ALA A 87 -9.45 -10.80 -5.17
CA ALA A 87 -8.10 -10.31 -5.39
C ALA A 87 -8.02 -8.88 -4.87
N ASN A 88 -6.98 -8.54 -4.11
CA ASN A 88 -6.71 -7.15 -3.76
C ASN A 88 -5.23 -6.78 -3.90
N SER A 89 -4.94 -5.51 -4.14
CA SER A 89 -3.60 -4.94 -4.02
C SER A 89 -3.68 -3.48 -3.63
N ALA A 90 -2.62 -2.93 -3.06
CA ALA A 90 -2.51 -1.49 -2.94
C ALA A 90 -2.16 -0.89 -4.31
N LEU A 91 -2.91 0.10 -4.78
CA LEU A 91 -2.51 0.98 -5.87
C LEU A 91 -1.95 2.25 -5.25
N VAL A 92 -0.64 2.44 -5.38
CA VAL A 92 0.08 3.49 -4.66
C VAL A 92 0.89 4.36 -5.61
N VAL A 93 1.10 5.60 -5.22
CA VAL A 93 1.86 6.61 -5.95
C VAL A 93 3.01 7.10 -5.08
N ASN A 94 4.18 7.31 -5.69
CA ASN A 94 5.37 7.76 -4.98
C ASN A 94 5.20 9.15 -4.35
N VAL A 95 5.59 9.25 -3.08
CA VAL A 95 5.69 10.47 -2.29
C VAL A 95 7.17 10.75 -2.03
N ASN A 96 7.62 11.93 -2.44
CA ASN A 96 8.98 12.40 -2.23
C ASN A 96 9.03 13.27 -0.97
N PRO A 97 10.20 13.39 -0.28
CA PRO A 97 10.34 14.27 0.88
C PRO A 97 9.83 15.70 0.68
N ALA A 98 10.03 16.26 -0.53
CA ALA A 98 9.57 17.59 -0.90
C ALA A 98 8.03 17.75 -0.86
N ASP A 99 7.26 16.66 -0.92
CA ASP A 99 5.80 16.69 -0.81
C ASP A 99 5.34 16.82 0.66
N CYS A 100 6.21 16.54 1.62
CA CYS A 100 5.89 16.43 3.04
C CYS A 100 6.36 17.64 3.86
N GLY A 101 7.48 18.26 3.47
CA GLY A 101 8.12 19.37 4.16
C GLY A 101 9.61 19.11 4.48
N ASP A 102 10.24 20.08 5.14
CA ASP A 102 11.71 20.14 5.25
C ASP A 102 12.30 19.39 6.46
N HIS A 103 11.46 18.87 7.37
CA HIS A 103 11.93 18.19 8.56
C HIS A 103 12.09 16.67 8.29
N PRO A 104 13.11 15.99 8.85
CA PRO A 104 13.29 14.54 8.65
C PRO A 104 12.06 13.69 9.00
N LEU A 105 11.22 14.16 9.93
CA LEU A 105 9.99 13.49 10.35
C LEU A 105 8.73 13.95 9.58
N SER A 106 8.85 14.89 8.64
CA SER A 106 7.70 15.42 7.89
C SER A 106 6.91 14.33 7.16
N GLY A 107 7.55 13.24 6.73
CA GLY A 107 6.85 12.10 6.13
C GLY A 107 5.92 11.36 7.10
N ILE A 108 6.24 11.31 8.40
CA ILE A 108 5.37 10.72 9.42
C ILE A 108 4.13 11.59 9.61
N GLU A 109 4.32 12.91 9.72
CA GLU A 109 3.20 13.85 9.84
C GLU A 109 2.31 13.87 8.59
N PHE A 110 2.92 13.69 7.41
CA PHE A 110 2.18 13.51 6.17
C PHE A 110 1.31 12.24 6.20
N GLN A 111 1.85 11.10 6.65
CA GLN A 111 1.06 9.87 6.82
C GLN A 111 -0.10 10.10 7.79
N ARG A 112 0.19 10.59 9.01
CA ARG A 112 -0.83 10.88 10.04
C ARG A 112 -1.94 11.80 9.54
N ARG A 113 -1.59 12.83 8.78
CA ARG A 113 -2.57 13.75 8.19
C ARG A 113 -3.60 13.01 7.34
N TYR A 114 -3.17 12.17 6.39
CA TYR A 114 -4.10 11.46 5.52
C TYR A 114 -4.83 10.31 6.20
N GLU A 115 -4.21 9.69 7.21
CA GLU A 115 -4.87 8.71 8.09
C GLU A 115 -6.01 9.36 8.89
N ALA A 116 -5.79 10.56 9.43
CA ALA A 116 -6.80 11.33 10.14
C ALA A 116 -7.93 11.82 9.22
N LEU A 117 -7.60 12.32 8.02
CA LEU A 117 -8.60 12.70 7.02
C LEU A 117 -9.47 11.50 6.61
N ALA A 118 -8.88 10.32 6.45
CA ALA A 118 -9.62 9.08 6.17
C ALA A 118 -10.53 8.68 7.34
N PHE A 119 -10.07 8.82 8.59
CA PHE A 119 -10.90 8.58 9.77
C PHE A 119 -12.09 9.56 9.87
N GLU A 120 -11.86 10.84 9.59
CA GLU A 120 -12.91 11.86 9.56
C GLU A 120 -13.92 11.60 8.45
N ALA A 121 -13.46 11.36 7.22
CA ALA A 121 -14.31 11.05 6.08
C ALA A 121 -15.10 9.74 6.30
N GLY A 122 -14.48 8.75 6.95
CA GLY A 122 -15.11 7.49 7.35
C GLY A 122 -16.19 7.62 8.42
N GLY A 123 -16.36 8.78 9.05
CA GLY A 123 -17.37 9.02 10.08
C GLY A 123 -16.88 8.79 11.52
N ARG A 124 -15.56 8.81 11.75
CA ARG A 124 -14.92 8.73 13.08
C ARG A 124 -15.25 7.46 13.87
N ASN A 125 -15.50 6.36 13.15
CA ASN A 125 -15.88 5.05 13.68
C ASN A 125 -14.98 3.92 13.14
N TYR A 126 -13.80 4.28 12.61
CA TYR A 126 -12.83 3.39 11.95
C TYR A 126 -13.33 2.70 10.67
N PHE A 127 -14.44 3.16 10.09
CA PHE A 127 -14.82 2.72 8.75
C PHE A 127 -13.85 3.30 7.73
N ALA A 128 -13.48 2.48 6.75
CA ALA A 128 -12.61 2.93 5.67
C ALA A 128 -13.39 3.71 4.61
N PRO A 129 -12.87 4.86 4.13
CA PRO A 129 -13.41 5.54 2.97
C PRO A 129 -13.37 4.63 1.75
N VAL A 130 -14.48 4.54 1.01
CA VAL A 130 -14.59 3.69 -0.18
C VAL A 130 -15.23 4.42 -1.35
N GLN A 131 -14.77 4.10 -2.57
CA GLN A 131 -15.34 4.61 -3.81
C GLN A 131 -15.20 3.55 -4.90
N SER A 132 -16.12 3.52 -5.86
CA SER A 132 -15.97 2.64 -7.03
C SER A 132 -15.02 3.28 -8.04
N VAL A 133 -14.36 2.48 -8.88
CA VAL A 133 -13.51 2.99 -9.96
C VAL A 133 -14.31 3.89 -10.91
N GLY A 134 -15.56 3.55 -11.21
CA GLY A 134 -16.42 4.35 -12.07
C GLY A 134 -16.75 5.72 -11.47
N ASP A 135 -17.09 5.77 -10.19
CA ASP A 135 -17.33 7.02 -9.46
C ASP A 135 -16.04 7.84 -9.36
N PHE A 136 -14.91 7.20 -9.01
CA PHE A 136 -13.62 7.85 -8.93
C PHE A 136 -13.20 8.51 -10.24
N LEU A 137 -13.33 7.80 -11.37
CA LEU A 137 -12.98 8.31 -12.71
C LEU A 137 -13.95 9.39 -13.22
N SER A 138 -15.22 9.35 -12.81
CA SER A 138 -16.24 10.33 -13.22
C SER A 138 -16.37 11.53 -12.27
N GLY A 139 -15.59 11.58 -11.19
CA GLY A 139 -15.64 12.64 -10.19
C GLY A 139 -16.94 12.62 -9.36
N LYS A 140 -17.55 11.45 -9.20
CA LYS A 140 -18.76 11.22 -8.39
C LYS A 140 -18.42 10.43 -7.14
N SER A 141 -19.33 10.39 -6.17
CA SER A 141 -19.19 9.57 -4.97
C SER A 141 -20.56 9.21 -4.40
N GLY A 142 -20.59 8.26 -3.48
CA GLY A 142 -21.79 7.89 -2.72
C GLY A 142 -22.46 6.59 -3.17
N SER A 143 -22.03 5.99 -4.29
CA SER A 143 -22.49 4.66 -4.65
C SER A 143 -21.89 3.60 -3.72
N MET A 144 -22.72 2.64 -3.33
CA MET A 144 -22.32 1.39 -2.65
C MET A 144 -22.49 0.18 -3.58
N GLU A 145 -22.76 0.40 -4.87
CA GLU A 145 -22.89 -0.66 -5.87
C GLU A 145 -21.50 -1.10 -6.34
N PHE A 146 -20.96 -2.13 -5.69
CA PHE A 146 -19.66 -2.72 -6.02
C PHE A 146 -19.81 -4.09 -6.69
N ALA A 147 -18.79 -4.50 -7.43
CA ALA A 147 -18.72 -5.82 -8.06
C ALA A 147 -18.50 -6.95 -7.04
N THR A 148 -18.11 -6.62 -5.82
CA THR A 148 -17.85 -7.54 -4.71
C THR A 148 -18.27 -6.89 -3.39
N GLU A 149 -18.49 -7.67 -2.32
CA GLU A 149 -18.69 -7.12 -0.98
C GLU A 149 -17.37 -6.60 -0.37
N PRO A 150 -17.37 -5.47 0.38
CA PRO A 150 -16.21 -4.98 1.11
C PRO A 150 -15.61 -6.02 2.05
N THR A 151 -14.31 -6.28 1.93
CA THR A 151 -13.61 -7.20 2.83
C THR A 151 -13.01 -6.51 4.05
N TYR A 152 -12.80 -5.20 3.99
CA TYR A 152 -12.30 -4.41 5.11
C TYR A 152 -13.27 -4.42 6.29
N GLY A 153 -12.80 -4.87 7.44
CA GLY A 153 -13.44 -4.67 8.75
C GLY A 153 -12.78 -3.52 9.51
N PRO A 154 -13.52 -2.72 10.30
CA PRO A 154 -14.88 -2.98 10.81
C PRO A 154 -16.04 -2.61 9.87
N GLY A 155 -15.78 -1.88 8.79
CA GLY A 155 -16.79 -1.46 7.82
C GLY A 155 -16.26 -0.38 6.88
N VAL A 156 -17.08 0.07 5.94
CA VAL A 156 -16.70 1.10 4.95
C VAL A 156 -17.76 2.19 4.86
N ALA A 157 -17.35 3.38 4.42
CA ALA A 157 -18.24 4.52 4.17
C ALA A 157 -18.00 5.08 2.76
N ALA A 158 -19.05 5.18 1.94
CA ALA A 158 -18.93 5.73 0.60
C ALA A 158 -18.58 7.22 0.65
N VAL A 159 -17.39 7.58 0.17
CA VAL A 159 -16.89 8.95 0.16
C VAL A 159 -16.12 9.22 -1.13
N ASP A 160 -15.87 10.50 -1.43
CA ASP A 160 -14.89 10.85 -2.46
C ASP A 160 -13.47 10.70 -1.90
N LEU A 161 -12.68 9.77 -2.43
CA LEU A 161 -11.33 9.48 -1.94
C LEU A 161 -10.38 10.67 -2.08
N ARG A 162 -10.72 11.67 -2.91
CA ARG A 162 -10.00 12.96 -3.00
C ARG A 162 -10.02 13.74 -1.68
N GLN A 163 -10.98 13.48 -0.81
CA GLN A 163 -11.04 14.12 0.52
C GLN A 163 -9.96 13.62 1.49
N CYS A 164 -9.40 12.44 1.23
CA CYS A 164 -8.43 11.79 2.11
C CYS A 164 -7.14 11.35 1.41
N LEU A 165 -6.85 11.86 0.21
CA LEU A 165 -5.61 11.62 -0.51
C LEU A 165 -5.09 12.93 -1.13
N PRO A 166 -3.77 13.08 -1.34
CA PRO A 166 -3.24 14.22 -2.07
C PRO A 166 -3.73 14.24 -3.52
N ASP A 167 -3.92 15.44 -4.07
CA ASP A 167 -4.33 15.65 -5.46
C ASP A 167 -3.44 14.88 -6.43
N PHE A 168 -2.11 14.99 -6.29
CA PHE A 168 -1.16 14.30 -7.17
C PHE A 168 -1.31 12.77 -7.16
N VAL A 169 -1.76 12.18 -6.04
CA VAL A 169 -2.02 10.73 -5.95
C VAL A 169 -3.27 10.40 -6.73
N THR A 170 -4.36 11.14 -6.50
CA THR A 170 -5.64 10.87 -7.16
C THR A 170 -5.60 11.16 -8.66
N ASP A 171 -4.90 12.21 -9.09
CA ASP A 171 -4.68 12.53 -10.50
C ASP A 171 -3.89 11.42 -11.21
N THR A 172 -2.81 10.94 -10.58
CA THR A 172 -2.00 9.86 -11.14
C THR A 172 -2.81 8.55 -11.23
N LEU A 173 -3.58 8.21 -10.20
CA LEU A 173 -4.44 7.02 -10.22
C LEU A 173 -5.55 7.13 -11.28
N THR A 174 -6.10 8.33 -11.50
CA THR A 174 -7.12 8.58 -12.54
C THR A 174 -6.57 8.26 -13.93
N LYS A 175 -5.29 8.61 -14.20
CA LYS A 175 -4.61 8.25 -15.45
C LYS A 175 -4.21 6.78 -15.51
N ALA A 176 -3.81 6.18 -14.39
CA ALA A 176 -3.28 4.82 -14.33
C ALA A 176 -4.35 3.73 -14.51
N LEU A 177 -5.55 3.93 -13.94
CA LEU A 177 -6.62 2.92 -13.93
C LEU A 177 -7.01 2.44 -15.35
N PRO A 178 -7.28 3.34 -16.34
CA PRO A 178 -7.55 2.90 -17.71
C PRO A 178 -6.39 2.14 -18.37
N GLU A 179 -5.14 2.51 -18.08
CA GLU A 179 -3.97 1.78 -18.59
C GLU A 179 -3.89 0.38 -17.99
N PHE A 180 -4.16 0.25 -16.68
CA PHE A 180 -4.25 -1.05 -16.03
C PHE A 180 -5.39 -1.90 -16.59
N GLY A 181 -6.53 -1.29 -16.95
CA GLY A 181 -7.64 -1.94 -17.65
C GLY A 181 -7.27 -2.49 -19.05
N ARG A 182 -6.29 -1.88 -19.72
CA ARG A 182 -5.73 -2.38 -20.99
C ARG A 182 -4.79 -3.56 -20.80
N ILE A 183 -4.05 -3.59 -19.69
CA ILE A 183 -3.12 -4.68 -19.36
C ILE A 183 -3.90 -5.90 -18.84
N ILE A 184 -4.80 -5.68 -17.87
CA ILE A 184 -5.67 -6.69 -17.29
C ILE A 184 -7.11 -6.29 -17.62
N ARG A 185 -7.72 -6.97 -18.59
CA ARG A 185 -9.08 -6.66 -19.03
C ARG A 185 -10.05 -6.72 -17.85
N GLY A 186 -10.75 -5.61 -17.60
CA GLY A 186 -11.72 -5.48 -16.51
C GLY A 186 -11.13 -4.98 -15.19
N PHE A 187 -9.83 -4.64 -15.15
CA PHE A 187 -9.23 -4.02 -13.98
C PHE A 187 -9.81 -2.63 -13.67
N ASP A 188 -10.21 -1.88 -14.71
CA ASP A 188 -10.88 -0.59 -14.63
C ASP A 188 -12.42 -0.71 -14.59
N HIS A 189 -12.96 -1.89 -14.26
CA HIS A 189 -14.40 -2.11 -14.21
C HIS A 189 -15.09 -1.07 -13.31
N PRO A 190 -16.18 -0.40 -13.72
CA PRO A 190 -16.78 0.69 -12.96
C PRO A 190 -17.17 0.32 -11.52
N GLY A 191 -17.58 -0.93 -11.29
CA GLY A 191 -17.89 -1.46 -9.95
C GLY A 191 -16.69 -2.00 -9.16
N ALA A 192 -15.46 -1.98 -9.68
CA ALA A 192 -14.27 -2.34 -8.91
C ALA A 192 -14.12 -1.35 -7.76
N ARG A 193 -13.77 -1.85 -6.57
CA ARG A 193 -13.79 -1.05 -5.35
C ARG A 193 -12.40 -0.54 -5.02
N MET A 194 -12.31 0.73 -4.62
CA MET A 194 -11.13 1.38 -4.06
C MET A 194 -11.40 1.73 -2.58
N THR A 195 -10.65 1.12 -1.67
CA THR A 195 -10.77 1.27 -0.20
C THR A 195 -9.52 1.97 0.33
N GLY A 196 -9.67 3.15 0.93
CA GLY A 196 -8.56 3.97 1.41
C GLY A 196 -8.39 3.95 2.94
N VAL A 197 -7.25 4.39 3.49
CA VAL A 197 -6.03 4.82 2.79
C VAL A 197 -4.85 3.90 3.13
N GLU A 198 -4.04 3.55 2.13
CA GLU A 198 -2.81 2.78 2.29
C GLU A 198 -1.63 3.75 2.43
N THR A 199 -1.17 4.04 3.64
CA THR A 199 -0.16 5.09 3.90
C THR A 199 1.22 4.56 4.28
N ARG A 200 1.30 3.29 4.67
CA ARG A 200 2.48 2.70 5.34
C ARG A 200 3.17 1.62 4.50
N THR A 201 3.51 1.94 3.26
CA THR A 201 4.15 0.99 2.32
C THR A 201 5.64 0.75 2.59
N SER A 202 6.31 1.72 3.20
CA SER A 202 7.68 1.60 3.73
C SER A 202 7.95 2.74 4.72
N ALA A 203 9.04 2.68 5.48
CA ALA A 203 9.39 3.75 6.40
C ALA A 203 9.57 5.11 5.68
N PRO A 204 8.99 6.20 6.21
CA PRO A 204 9.18 7.56 5.70
C PRO A 204 10.50 8.21 6.17
N VAL A 205 11.28 7.47 6.96
CA VAL A 205 12.55 7.91 7.54
C VAL A 205 13.66 6.90 7.29
N ARG A 206 14.89 7.36 7.35
CA ARG A 206 16.08 6.52 7.48
C ARG A 206 16.87 6.89 8.73
N ILE A 207 17.15 5.88 9.56
CA ILE A 207 18.03 6.01 10.71
C ILE A 207 19.43 5.62 10.25
N VAL A 208 20.22 6.61 9.82
CA VAL A 208 21.49 6.40 9.13
C VAL A 208 22.47 5.58 9.98
N ARG A 209 23.00 4.52 9.36
CA ARG A 209 24.03 3.65 9.92
C ARG A 209 25.19 3.49 8.93
N SER A 210 26.36 3.12 9.45
CA SER A 210 27.57 2.79 8.68
C SER A 210 27.47 1.39 8.05
N ASP A 211 28.48 1.02 7.24
CA ASP A 211 28.59 -0.33 6.67
C ASP A 211 28.69 -1.44 7.73
N ASN A 212 29.11 -1.08 8.96
CA ASN A 212 29.15 -1.98 10.12
C ASN A 212 27.80 -2.05 10.86
N PHE A 213 26.70 -1.56 10.26
CA PHE A 213 25.35 -1.56 10.81
C PHE A 213 25.12 -0.68 12.05
N GLU A 214 26.17 -0.02 12.55
CA GLU A 214 26.09 0.87 13.70
C GLU A 214 25.71 2.30 13.29
N SER A 215 24.89 2.97 14.09
CA SER A 215 24.50 4.37 13.91
C SER A 215 25.72 5.29 13.81
N ILE A 216 25.69 6.21 12.85
CA ILE A 216 26.78 7.18 12.63
C ILE A 216 26.92 8.23 13.74
N THR A 217 26.00 8.27 14.70
CA THR A 217 25.97 9.28 15.78
C THR A 217 25.83 8.69 17.17
N THR A 218 25.65 7.37 17.30
CA THR A 218 25.42 6.73 18.60
C THR A 218 26.04 5.34 18.61
N GLN A 219 27.15 5.20 19.33
CA GLN A 219 27.84 3.93 19.50
C GLN A 219 26.96 2.92 20.26
N GLY A 220 27.03 1.65 19.90
CA GLY A 220 26.25 0.55 20.43
C GLY A 220 24.81 0.49 19.89
N PHE A 221 24.39 1.41 19.02
CA PHE A 221 23.05 1.44 18.45
C PHE A 221 23.04 0.95 17.00
N TYR A 222 22.26 -0.10 16.71
CA TYR A 222 22.21 -0.77 15.40
C TYR A 222 20.81 -0.64 14.76
N PRO A 223 20.57 0.39 13.93
CA PRO A 223 19.30 0.54 13.24
C PRO A 223 19.14 -0.56 12.18
N ILE A 224 18.10 -1.39 12.28
CA ILE A 224 17.85 -2.49 11.35
C ILE A 224 16.38 -2.59 10.91
N GLY A 225 16.15 -3.31 9.82
CA GLY A 225 14.83 -3.63 9.30
C GLY A 225 14.11 -2.46 8.62
N GLU A 226 12.81 -2.63 8.43
CA GLU A 226 11.98 -1.67 7.70
C GLU A 226 11.83 -0.36 8.46
N GLY A 227 11.66 -0.40 9.79
CA GLY A 227 11.52 0.80 10.62
C GLY A 227 12.74 1.73 10.58
N ALA A 228 13.95 1.17 10.42
CA ALA A 228 15.17 1.95 10.21
C ALA A 228 15.33 2.43 8.75
N GLY A 229 14.51 1.93 7.85
CA GLY A 229 14.52 2.24 6.43
C GLY A 229 15.47 1.38 5.59
N TYR A 230 15.91 0.20 6.05
CA TYR A 230 16.86 -0.68 5.34
C TYR A 230 16.24 -1.94 4.74
N ALA A 231 14.92 -2.12 4.89
CA ALA A 231 14.17 -3.23 4.31
C ALA A 231 12.78 -2.76 3.84
N GLY A 232 12.07 -3.61 3.09
CA GLY A 232 10.73 -3.31 2.55
C GLY A 232 9.84 -4.54 2.44
N GLY A 233 10.07 -5.54 3.30
CA GLY A 233 9.32 -6.79 3.33
C GLY A 233 9.99 -7.85 4.20
N ILE A 234 9.23 -8.89 4.56
CA ILE A 234 9.61 -9.91 5.56
C ILE A 234 11.02 -10.47 5.31
N MET A 235 11.29 -10.94 4.09
CA MET A 235 12.59 -11.55 3.76
C MET A 235 13.75 -10.55 3.86
N SER A 236 13.58 -9.35 3.31
CA SER A 236 14.61 -8.31 3.38
C SER A 236 14.86 -7.85 4.82
N ALA A 237 13.83 -7.76 5.65
CA ALA A 237 13.96 -7.37 7.05
C ALA A 237 14.67 -8.47 7.87
N ALA A 238 14.37 -9.73 7.61
CA ALA A 238 15.05 -10.86 8.24
C ALA A 238 16.55 -10.91 7.86
N LEU A 239 16.87 -10.74 6.59
CA LEU A 239 18.26 -10.69 6.12
C LEU A 239 19.01 -9.50 6.72
N ASP A 240 18.38 -8.33 6.77
CA ASP A 240 18.97 -7.15 7.40
C ASP A 240 19.24 -7.36 8.89
N GLY A 241 18.31 -8.01 9.60
CA GLY A 241 18.48 -8.39 11.00
C GLY A 241 19.61 -9.38 11.24
N VAL A 242 19.74 -10.41 10.39
CA VAL A 242 20.86 -11.37 10.45
C VAL A 242 22.19 -10.66 10.23
N ASN A 243 22.28 -9.77 9.24
CA ASN A 243 23.51 -9.02 8.97
C ASN A 243 23.88 -8.08 10.12
N GLY A 244 22.90 -7.37 10.69
CA GLY A 244 23.12 -6.52 11.86
C GLY A 244 23.59 -7.31 13.08
N ALA A 245 23.01 -8.49 13.32
CA ALA A 245 23.45 -9.39 14.39
C ALA A 245 24.90 -9.87 14.18
N MET A 246 25.27 -10.24 12.95
CA MET A 246 26.65 -10.64 12.63
C MET A 246 27.65 -9.50 12.81
N ALA A 247 27.30 -8.27 12.42
CA ALA A 247 28.15 -7.11 12.61
C ALA A 247 28.40 -6.83 14.10
N LEU A 248 27.33 -6.87 14.91
CA LEU A 248 27.43 -6.74 16.36
C LEU A 248 28.31 -7.84 16.98
N MET A 249 28.08 -9.10 16.62
CA MET A 249 28.89 -10.22 17.14
C MET A 249 30.37 -10.10 16.77
N ASN A 250 30.69 -9.60 15.58
CA ASN A 250 32.08 -9.44 15.16
C ASN A 250 32.80 -8.30 15.90
N GLU A 251 32.09 -7.22 16.22
CA GLU A 251 32.63 -6.09 17.01
C GLU A 251 32.93 -6.51 18.45
N TYR A 252 32.04 -7.28 19.07
CA TYR A 252 32.14 -7.67 20.49
C TYR A 252 32.64 -9.11 20.72
N LYS A 253 33.25 -9.75 19.72
CA LYS A 253 33.81 -11.10 19.90
C LYS A 253 34.93 -11.09 20.94
N PRO A 254 35.00 -12.09 21.85
CA PRO A 254 36.15 -12.25 22.73
C PRO A 254 37.44 -12.40 21.90
N GLY A 255 38.50 -11.71 22.33
CA GLY A 255 39.84 -11.79 21.74
C GLY A 255 40.55 -13.11 22.00
#